data_AF-A0A354FIS5-F1
#
_entry.id   AF-A0A354FIS5-F1
#
_cell.length_a   1.000
_cell.length_b   1.000
_cell.length_c   1.000
_cell.angle_alpha   90.00
_cell.angle_beta   90.00
_cell.angle_gamma   90.00
#
_symmetry.space_group_name_H-M   'P 1'
#
loop_
_entity.id
_entity.type
_entity.pdbx_description
1 polymer ?
#
loop_
_entity_poly.entity_id
_entity_poly.type
_entity_poly.pdbx_seq_one_letter_code
_entity_poly.pdbx_strand_id
1 'polypeptide(L)'
;ASTGVNEALELRDGDKARYNGKGVLKAVDAVNNEIAEEIIGMEAQDQLMIDASLSDLDGTDNKSRIGANAILGVSLAIAKAAAEASGLPLYRYVGGPSAHVL
;
A
#
# COMPACT_ATOMS: atom_id res chain seq x y z
N ALA A 1 -11.18 -13.25 5.57
CA ALA A 1 -10.41 -12.32 6.41
C ALA A 1 -11.41 -11.46 7.16
N SER A 2 -11.02 -10.91 8.32
CA SER A 2 -11.90 -10.09 9.16
C SER A 2 -12.64 -9.05 8.31
N THR A 3 -13.96 -9.02 8.45
CA THR A 3 -14.86 -8.09 7.76
C THR A 3 -15.40 -7.09 8.78
N GLY A 4 -14.54 -6.67 9.71
CA GLY A 4 -14.90 -5.67 10.70
C GLY A 4 -15.43 -4.44 9.97
N VAL A 5 -16.62 -3.97 10.35
CA VAL A 5 -17.29 -2.84 9.66
C VAL A 5 -16.47 -1.54 9.64
N ASN A 6 -15.44 -1.47 10.49
CA ASN A 6 -14.52 -0.33 10.62
C ASN A 6 -13.13 -0.63 10.04
N GLU A 7 -12.89 -1.79 9.44
CA GLU A 7 -11.60 -2.12 8.82
C GLU A 7 -11.49 -1.48 7.43
N ALA A 8 -10.26 -1.15 7.05
CA ALA A 8 -9.97 -0.72 5.69
C ALA A 8 -10.33 -1.84 4.70
N LEU A 9 -10.97 -1.48 3.59
CA LEU A 9 -11.61 -2.44 2.70
C LEU A 9 -10.59 -3.08 1.75
N GLU A 10 -10.47 -4.40 1.79
CA GLU A 10 -9.77 -5.15 0.76
C GLU A 10 -10.61 -5.21 -0.54
N LEU A 11 -10.11 -4.65 -1.64
CA LEU A 11 -10.81 -4.67 -2.93
C LEU A 11 -10.65 -6.04 -3.61
N ARG A 12 -11.78 -6.65 -3.96
CA ARG A 12 -11.89 -7.94 -4.68
C ARG A 12 -12.62 -7.76 -6.01
N ASP A 13 -12.27 -8.59 -7.00
CA ASP A 13 -12.80 -8.52 -8.37
C ASP A 13 -14.31 -8.84 -8.42
N GLY A 14 -14.77 -9.79 -7.60
CA GLY A 14 -16.16 -10.28 -7.57
C GLY A 14 -16.52 -11.25 -8.70
N ASP A 15 -15.59 -11.52 -9.63
CA ASP A 15 -15.77 -12.47 -10.72
C ASP A 15 -15.76 -13.92 -10.23
N LYS A 16 -16.94 -14.55 -10.18
CA LYS A 16 -17.09 -15.95 -9.72
C LYS A 16 -16.33 -16.95 -10.58
N ALA A 17 -16.07 -16.67 -11.85
CA ALA A 17 -15.31 -17.55 -12.73
C ALA A 17 -13.81 -17.58 -12.39
N ARG A 18 -13.30 -16.55 -11.71
CA ARG A 18 -11.88 -16.44 -11.31
C ARG A 18 -11.73 -16.44 -9.79
N TYR A 19 -11.06 -17.47 -9.28
CA TYR A 19 -10.83 -17.63 -7.83
C TYR A 19 -12.10 -17.49 -6.99
N ASN A 20 -13.27 -17.86 -7.55
CA ASN A 20 -14.56 -17.78 -6.88
C ASN A 20 -14.89 -16.36 -6.35
N GLY A 21 -14.58 -15.33 -7.14
CA GLY A 21 -14.79 -13.92 -6.80
C GLY A 21 -13.66 -13.24 -6.03
N LYS A 22 -12.62 -14.00 -5.65
CA LYS A 22 -11.53 -13.53 -4.79
C LYS A 22 -10.33 -12.95 -5.53
N GLY A 23 -10.42 -12.80 -6.85
CA GLY A 23 -9.40 -12.09 -7.64
C GLY A 23 -9.19 -10.66 -7.12
N VAL A 24 -8.05 -10.06 -7.46
CA VAL A 24 -7.65 -8.70 -7.04
C VAL A 24 -7.09 -7.89 -8.21
N LEU A 25 -7.45 -8.23 -9.45
CA LEU A 25 -6.96 -7.50 -10.63
C LEU A 25 -7.33 -6.02 -10.60
N LYS A 26 -8.49 -5.65 -10.04
CA LYS A 26 -8.85 -4.23 -9.88
C LYS A 26 -7.86 -3.46 -8.99
N ALA A 27 -7.46 -4.06 -7.88
CA ALA A 27 -6.46 -3.47 -6.99
C ALA A 27 -5.08 -3.39 -7.67
N VAL A 28 -4.69 -4.43 -8.42
CA VAL A 28 -3.44 -4.44 -9.21
C VAL A 28 -3.45 -3.38 -10.31
N ASP A 29 -4.57 -3.20 -10.99
CA ASP A 29 -4.73 -2.18 -12.03
C ASP A 29 -4.61 -0.76 -11.45
N ALA A 30 -5.23 -0.51 -10.29
CA ALA A 30 -5.07 0.76 -9.58
C ALA A 30 -3.62 1.04 -9.17
N VAL A 31 -2.85 0.01 -8.79
CA VAL A 31 -1.41 0.14 -8.49
C VAL A 31 -0.62 0.55 -9.74
N ASN A 32 -0.86 -0.13 -10.88
CA ASN A 32 -0.08 0.09 -12.09
C ASN A 32 -0.44 1.39 -12.84
N ASN A 33 -1.64 1.92 -12.60
CA ASN A 33 -2.15 3.12 -13.25
C ASN A 33 -2.24 4.28 -12.24
N GLU A 34 -3.42 4.50 -11.63
CA GLU A 34 -3.70 5.68 -10.80
C GLU A 34 -2.64 5.94 -9.71
N ILE A 35 -2.23 4.92 -8.96
CA ILE A 35 -1.21 5.08 -7.92
C ILE A 35 0.15 5.42 -8.53
N ALA A 36 0.55 4.72 -9.59
CA ALA A 36 1.83 4.97 -10.25
C ALA A 36 1.89 6.41 -10.78
N GLU A 37 0.84 6.91 -11.41
CA GLU A 37 0.75 8.29 -11.89
C GLU A 37 0.87 9.32 -10.76
N GLU A 38 0.27 9.06 -9.60
CA GLU A 38 0.29 9.96 -8.44
C GLU A 38 1.68 10.07 -7.79
N ILE A 39 2.40 8.94 -7.65
CA ILE A 39 3.59 8.90 -6.79
C ILE A 39 4.93 8.87 -7.53
N ILE A 40 4.94 8.65 -8.85
CA ILE A 40 6.19 8.67 -9.62
C ILE A 40 6.83 10.06 -9.54
N GLY A 41 8.09 10.09 -9.11
CA GLY A 41 8.87 11.32 -8.93
C GLY A 41 8.84 11.88 -7.50
N MET A 42 8.06 11.28 -6.59
CA MET A 42 8.14 11.59 -5.16
C MET A 42 9.40 11.00 -4.52
N GLU A 43 9.88 11.64 -3.44
CA GLU A 43 11.01 11.16 -2.66
C GLU A 43 10.62 9.96 -1.80
N ALA A 44 11.21 8.80 -2.07
CA ALA A 44 10.86 7.55 -1.39
C ALA A 44 11.14 7.57 0.12
N GLN A 45 12.05 8.44 0.59
CA GLN A 45 12.32 8.63 2.01
C GLN A 45 11.20 9.37 2.74
N ASP A 46 10.33 10.11 2.03
CA ASP A 46 9.19 10.81 2.60
C ASP A 46 7.94 9.91 2.66
N GLN A 47 8.02 8.88 3.50
CA GLN A 47 6.97 7.89 3.67
C GLN A 47 5.63 8.52 4.07
N LEU A 48 5.65 9.56 4.93
CA LEU A 48 4.43 10.23 5.38
C LEU A 48 3.73 10.97 4.24
N MET A 49 4.49 11.69 3.42
CA MET A 49 3.93 12.39 2.26
C MET A 49 3.32 11.40 1.25
N ILE A 50 4.03 10.30 0.97
CA ILE A 50 3.54 9.26 0.06
C ILE A 50 2.25 8.63 0.59
N ASP A 51 2.22 8.21 1.86
CA ASP A 51 1.03 7.58 2.44
C ASP A 51 -0.17 8.54 2.54
N ALA A 52 0.09 9.84 2.72
CA ALA A 52 -0.92 10.89 2.63
C ALA A 52 -1.46 11.02 1.20
N SER A 53 -0.59 11.16 0.19
CA SER A 53 -0.98 11.19 -1.23
C SER A 53 -1.80 9.97 -1.63
N LEU A 54 -1.41 8.77 -1.21
CA LEU A 54 -2.18 7.53 -1.48
C LEU A 54 -3.56 7.55 -0.81
N SER A 55 -3.66 8.11 0.40
CA SER A 55 -4.93 8.21 1.12
C SER A 55 -5.85 9.27 0.50
N ASP A 56 -5.30 10.41 0.10
CA ASP A 56 -6.01 11.49 -0.58
C ASP A 56 -6.47 11.05 -1.98
N LEU A 57 -5.63 10.30 -2.70
CA LEU A 57 -5.98 9.71 -3.99
C LEU A 57 -7.19 8.78 -3.86
N ASP A 58 -7.22 7.90 -2.86
CA ASP A 58 -8.39 7.04 -2.62
C ASP A 58 -9.64 7.86 -2.27
N GLY A 59 -9.49 8.87 -1.41
CA GLY A 59 -10.54 9.81 -1.06
C GLY A 59 -11.65 9.24 -0.18
N THR A 60 -11.49 8.03 0.37
CA THR A 60 -12.46 7.42 1.30
C THR A 60 -11.82 7.07 2.63
N ASP A 61 -12.58 7.21 3.72
CA ASP A 61 -12.10 6.94 5.09
C ASP A 61 -11.60 5.49 5.27
N ASN A 62 -12.19 4.55 4.53
CA ASN A 62 -11.92 3.12 4.66
C ASN A 62 -11.17 2.53 3.47
N LYS A 63 -10.59 3.35 2.58
CA LYS A 63 -9.79 2.86 1.45
C LYS A 63 -10.58 1.97 0.47
N SER A 64 -11.87 2.25 0.29
CA SER A 64 -12.80 1.39 -0.47
C SER A 64 -12.78 1.60 -1.97
N ARG A 65 -12.25 2.72 -2.47
CA ARG A 65 -12.22 3.03 -3.90
C ARG A 65 -11.10 2.28 -4.61
N ILE A 66 -9.88 2.43 -4.10
CA ILE A 66 -8.65 1.81 -4.63
C ILE A 66 -8.42 0.45 -3.97
N GLY A 67 -8.80 0.30 -2.70
CA GLY A 67 -8.56 -0.89 -1.91
C GLY A 67 -7.36 -0.73 -0.99
N ALA A 68 -7.56 -1.05 0.28
CA ALA A 68 -6.51 -1.06 1.30
C ALA A 68 -5.33 -1.97 0.93
N ASN A 69 -5.59 -3.07 0.21
CA ASN A 69 -4.58 -4.00 -0.30
C ASN A 69 -3.66 -3.37 -1.36
N ALA A 70 -4.17 -2.50 -2.23
CA ALA A 70 -3.36 -1.77 -3.19
C ALA A 70 -2.48 -0.72 -2.47
N ILE A 71 -3.10 0.12 -1.64
CA ILE A 71 -2.41 1.20 -0.91
C ILE A 71 -1.33 0.64 0.02
N LEU A 72 -1.66 -0.37 0.84
CA LEU A 72 -0.70 -0.97 1.76
C LEU A 72 0.44 -1.69 1.01
N GLY A 73 0.13 -2.33 -0.12
CA GLY A 73 1.13 -3.01 -0.95
C GLY A 73 2.20 -2.03 -1.45
N VAL A 74 1.78 -0.87 -1.94
CA VAL A 74 2.67 0.18 -2.43
C VAL A 74 3.44 0.84 -1.28
N SER A 75 2.73 1.22 -0.21
CA SER A 75 3.32 1.82 0.99
C SER A 75 4.50 0.99 1.54
N LEU A 76 4.30 -0.33 1.69
CA LEU A 76 5.34 -1.24 2.18
C LEU A 76 6.47 -1.47 1.17
N ALA A 77 6.18 -1.43 -0.14
CA ALA A 77 7.20 -1.57 -1.18
C ALA A 77 8.15 -0.35 -1.18
N ILE A 78 7.60 0.84 -0.96
CA ILE A 78 8.37 2.09 -0.88
C ILE A 78 9.26 2.11 0.35
N ALA A 79 8.75 1.73 1.52
CA ALA A 79 9.56 1.61 2.73
C ALA A 79 10.75 0.64 2.53
N LYS A 80 10.54 -0.46 1.80
CA LYS A 80 11.62 -1.40 1.45
C LYS A 80 12.62 -0.79 0.49
N ALA A 81 12.16 -0.12 -0.56
CA ALA A 81 13.04 0.53 -1.53
C ALA A 81 13.88 1.64 -0.87
N ALA A 82 13.28 2.44 0.01
CA ALA A 82 13.97 3.49 0.75
C ALA A 82 14.98 2.92 1.76
N ALA A 83 14.64 1.81 2.44
CA ALA A 83 15.58 1.09 3.30
C ALA A 83 16.79 0.59 2.50
N GLU A 84 16.55 -0.03 1.35
CA GLU A 84 17.60 -0.54 0.45
C GLU A 84 18.49 0.60 -0.07
N ALA A 85 17.91 1.70 -0.54
CA ALA A 85 18.63 2.88 -1.00
C ALA A 85 19.47 3.53 0.12
N SER A 86 19.02 3.41 1.37
CA SER A 86 19.74 3.91 2.56
C SER A 86 20.80 2.92 3.07
N GLY A 87 20.93 1.74 2.47
CA GLY A 87 21.84 0.69 2.93
C GLY A 87 21.46 0.11 4.30
N LEU A 88 20.19 0.22 4.69
CA LEU A 88 19.67 -0.24 5.97
C LEU A 88 18.78 -1.47 5.79
N PRO A 89 18.88 -2.48 6.68
CA PRO A 89 17.82 -3.46 6.82
C PRO A 89 16.49 -2.76 7.17
N LEU A 90 15.37 -3.27 6.63
CA LEU A 90 14.04 -2.65 6.82
C LEU A 90 13.71 -2.36 8.30
N TYR A 91 14.02 -3.28 9.21
CA TYR A 91 13.73 -3.09 10.63
C TYR A 91 14.47 -1.89 11.24
N ARG A 92 15.68 -1.58 10.76
CA ARG A 92 16.45 -0.39 11.18
C ARG A 92 15.95 0.88 10.51
N TYR A 93 15.56 0.79 9.24
CA TYR A 93 14.97 1.91 8.53
C TYR A 93 13.69 2.40 9.21
N VAL A 94 12.79 1.47 9.55
CA VAL A 94 11.51 1.79 10.21
C VAL A 94 11.68 2.09 11.70
N GLY A 95 12.47 1.29 12.42
CA GLY A 95 12.59 1.40 13.88
C GLY A 95 13.68 2.34 14.39
N GLY A 96 14.50 2.91 13.49
CA GLY A 96 15.58 3.82 13.84
C GLY A 96 16.76 3.15 14.57
N PRO A 97 17.64 3.95 15.21
CA PRO A 97 18.88 3.47 15.82
C PRO A 97 18.71 2.43 16.94
N SER A 98 17.57 2.46 17.63
CA SER A 98 17.26 1.54 18.74
C SER A 98 16.66 0.21 18.30
N ALA A 99 16.42 0.02 17.00
CA ALA A 99 15.79 -1.19 16.46
C ALA A 99 16.70 -2.42 16.60
N HIS A 100 16.14 -3.49 17.17
CA HIS A 100 16.79 -4.77 17.36
C HIS A 100 15.82 -5.90 17.00
N VAL A 101 16.38 -7.03 16.55
CA VAL A 101 15.62 -8.27 16.41
C VAL A 101 15.50 -8.95 17.77
N LEU A 102 14.39 -9.65 18.00
CA LEU A 102 14.11 -10.42 19.23
C LEU A 102 15.05 -11.61 19.39
#